data_AF-A0ABD3XW91-F1
#
_entry.id   AF-A0ABD3XW91-F1
#
_cell.length_a   1.000
_cell.length_b   1.000
_cell.length_c   1.000
_cell.angle_alpha   90.00
_cell.angle_beta   90.00
_cell.angle_gamma   90.00
#
_symmetry.space_group_name_H-M   'P 1'
#
loop_
_entity.id
_entity.type
_entity.pdbx_description
1 polymer ?
#
loop_
_entity_poly.entity_id
_entity_poly.type
_entity_poly.pdbx_seq_one_letter_code
_entity_poly.pdbx_strand_id
1 'polypeptide(L)'
;MVNRQKLTMRPIKPLLNNDQIMLLFPDPHGNKVGTLDQFDISLLYILIRNVSTVPAPVTGWNNDPCDQPRDTSLGASVERIRSFRNHISGHSADGKISRQGFEDYWRKFEYVIRDIEAVLGEWVCSQELEKQRRQVISIYEAC
;
A
#
# COMPACT_ATOMS: atom_id res chain seq x y z
N MET A 1 0.60 30.32 14.26
CA MET A 1 1.72 30.28 13.30
C MET A 1 1.96 28.81 12.95
N VAL A 2 1.48 28.33 11.81
CA VAL A 2 1.74 26.95 11.39
C VAL A 2 3.12 26.91 10.75
N ASN A 3 4.03 26.19 11.40
CA ASN A 3 5.39 25.95 10.92
C ASN A 3 5.31 25.10 9.64
N ARG A 4 5.31 25.76 8.47
CA ARG A 4 5.47 25.09 7.19
C ARG A 4 6.93 24.68 7.07
N GLN A 5 7.28 23.52 7.62
CA GLN A 5 8.48 22.82 7.18
C GLN A 5 8.38 22.70 5.66
N LYS A 6 9.39 23.20 4.94
CA LYS A 6 9.50 23.02 3.49
C LYS A 6 9.45 21.50 3.22
N LEU A 7 8.31 21.02 2.72
CA LEU A 7 8.15 19.66 2.22
C LEU A 7 8.99 19.55 0.95
N THR A 8 10.28 19.22 1.09
CA THR A 8 11.09 18.86 -0.07
C THR A 8 10.65 17.47 -0.50
N MET A 9 9.74 17.42 -1.46
CA MET A 9 9.42 16.24 -2.25
C MET A 9 10.70 15.44 -2.52
N ARG A 10 10.75 14.19 -2.06
CA ARG A 10 11.94 13.36 -2.30
C ARG A 10 11.99 13.02 -3.79
N PRO A 11 13.16 13.04 -4.43
CA PRO A 11 13.28 12.60 -5.81
C PRO A 11 12.87 11.13 -5.91
N ILE A 12 11.76 10.84 -6.61
CA ILE A 12 11.24 9.48 -6.75
C ILE A 12 11.85 8.72 -7.92
N LYS A 13 12.31 9.43 -8.97
CA LYS A 13 12.82 8.81 -10.20
C LYS A 13 13.90 7.74 -9.96
N PRO A 14 14.86 7.89 -9.01
CA PRO A 14 15.84 6.85 -8.71
C PRO A 14 15.28 5.60 -8.02
N LEU A 15 14.03 5.64 -7.53
CA LEU A 15 13.37 4.54 -6.80
C LEU A 15 12.49 3.68 -7.73
N LEU A 16 12.32 4.10 -8.98
CA LEU A 16 11.39 3.50 -9.94
C LEU A 16 12.14 2.63 -10.94
N ASN A 17 11.51 1.53 -11.37
CA ASN A 17 11.95 0.80 -12.55
C ASN A 17 11.47 1.48 -13.85
N ASN A 18 11.93 0.99 -15.01
CA ASN A 18 11.59 1.60 -16.30
C ASN A 18 10.08 1.60 -16.58
N ASP A 19 9.38 0.52 -16.26
CA ASP A 19 7.93 0.41 -16.49
C ASP A 19 7.17 1.44 -15.63
N GLN A 20 7.55 1.59 -14.37
CA GLN A 20 6.99 2.58 -13.45
C GLN A 20 7.32 4.02 -13.88
N ILE A 21 8.49 4.26 -14.47
CA ILE A 21 8.82 5.58 -15.07
C ILE A 21 7.89 5.88 -16.24
N MET A 22 7.66 4.91 -17.13
CA MET A 22 6.74 5.07 -18.26
C MET A 22 5.29 5.29 -17.80
N LEU A 23 4.89 4.71 -16.67
CA LEU A 23 3.57 4.94 -16.08
C LEU A 23 3.42 6.32 -15.43
N LEU A 24 4.49 6.98 -14.99
CA LEU A 24 4.41 8.24 -14.23
C LEU A 24 4.82 9.49 -15.00
N PHE A 25 5.72 9.36 -15.97
CA PHE A 25 6.28 10.50 -16.69
C PHE A 25 5.91 10.40 -18.16
N PRO A 26 5.40 11.49 -18.77
CA PRO A 26 5.16 11.51 -20.20
C PRO A 26 6.47 11.29 -20.95
N ASP A 27 6.38 10.61 -22.09
CA ASP A 27 7.52 10.47 -23.00
C ASP A 27 7.90 11.84 -23.62
N PRO A 28 9.02 11.95 -24.35
CA PRO A 28 9.43 13.21 -24.99
C PRO A 28 8.40 13.81 -25.97
N HIS A 29 7.39 13.03 -26.37
CA HIS A 29 6.31 13.45 -27.27
C HIS A 29 5.03 13.83 -26.51
N GLY A 30 5.02 13.75 -25.19
CA GLY A 30 3.87 14.08 -24.34
C GLY A 30 2.81 12.98 -24.31
N ASN A 31 3.14 11.75 -24.68
CA ASN A 31 2.18 10.64 -24.68
C ASN A 31 1.75 10.25 -23.26
N LYS A 32 0.57 9.61 -23.20
CA LYS A 32 -0.21 9.38 -21.98
C LYS A 32 0.61 8.73 -20.85
N VAL A 33 0.45 9.33 -19.67
CA VAL A 33 0.80 8.77 -18.36
C VAL A 33 -0.21 7.68 -18.01
N GLY A 34 0.22 6.67 -17.28
CA GLY A 34 -0.63 5.55 -16.85
C GLY A 34 -1.76 6.00 -15.94
N THR A 35 -2.81 5.19 -15.89
CA THR A 35 -3.95 5.38 -14.99
C THR A 35 -3.75 4.62 -13.68
N LEU A 36 -4.46 5.02 -12.61
CA LEU A 36 -4.31 4.44 -11.27
C LEU A 36 -4.48 2.91 -11.22
N ASP A 37 -5.33 2.35 -12.09
CA ASP A 37 -5.55 0.90 -12.22
C ASP A 37 -4.34 0.13 -12.76
N GLN A 38 -3.37 0.83 -13.36
CA GLN A 38 -2.12 0.25 -13.86
C GLN A 38 -1.00 0.26 -12.81
N PHE A 39 -1.22 0.91 -11.66
CA PHE A 39 -0.17 1.07 -10.66
C PHE A 39 -0.10 -0.16 -9.76
N ASP A 40 1.07 -0.82 -9.76
CA ASP A 40 1.33 -1.88 -8.81
C ASP A 40 1.45 -1.35 -7.37
N ILE A 41 1.35 -2.24 -6.39
CA ILE A 41 1.40 -1.88 -4.96
C ILE A 41 2.73 -1.20 -4.58
N SER A 42 3.85 -1.56 -5.22
CA SER A 42 5.14 -0.91 -4.97
C SER A 42 5.18 0.52 -5.48
N LEU A 43 4.61 0.78 -6.67
CA LEU A 43 4.51 2.11 -7.23
C LEU A 43 3.65 3.00 -6.34
N LEU A 44 2.47 2.51 -5.94
CA LEU A 44 1.58 3.21 -5.01
C LEU A 44 2.30 3.52 -3.69
N TYR A 45 3.03 2.55 -3.14
CA TYR A 45 3.82 2.76 -1.93
C TYR A 45 4.88 3.87 -2.09
N ILE A 46 5.64 3.87 -3.19
CA ILE A 46 6.65 4.90 -3.47
C ILE A 46 6.01 6.28 -3.53
N LEU A 47 4.87 6.41 -4.22
CA LEU A 47 4.14 7.67 -4.35
C LEU A 47 3.63 8.15 -3.00
N ILE A 48 2.93 7.30 -2.24
CA ILE A 48 2.40 7.68 -0.93
C ILE A 48 3.54 8.14 -0.01
N ARG A 49 4.64 7.39 0.07
CA ARG A 49 5.75 7.74 0.97
C ARG A 49 6.51 9.01 0.59
N ASN A 50 6.71 9.25 -0.71
CA ASN A 50 7.68 10.26 -1.17
C ASN A 50 7.04 11.51 -1.80
N VAL A 51 5.78 11.40 -2.24
CA VAL A 51 5.02 12.48 -2.88
C VAL A 51 3.94 13.04 -1.95
N SER A 52 3.27 12.18 -1.19
CA SER A 52 2.22 12.65 -0.28
C SER A 52 2.80 13.24 1.02
N THR A 53 1.96 13.93 1.78
CA THR A 53 2.31 14.50 3.09
C THR A 53 2.11 13.51 4.25
N VAL A 54 2.08 12.21 3.97
CA VAL A 54 1.92 11.19 5.01
C VAL A 54 3.13 11.22 5.96
N PRO A 55 2.90 11.40 7.27
CA PRO A 55 4.00 11.41 8.24
C PRO A 55 4.66 10.03 8.31
N ALA A 56 5.95 10.02 8.63
CA ALA A 56 6.67 8.77 8.85
C ALA A 56 6.08 8.01 10.07
N PRO A 57 6.06 6.67 10.02
CA PRO A 57 5.78 5.85 11.22
C PRO A 57 6.76 6.17 12.34
N VAL A 58 6.41 5.83 13.58
CA VAL A 58 7.28 5.99 14.77
C VAL A 58 8.59 5.22 14.62
N THR A 59 8.54 4.02 14.05
CA THR A 59 9.74 3.22 13.76
C THR A 59 10.51 3.73 12.55
N GLY A 60 9.96 4.66 11.78
CA GLY A 60 10.48 5.08 10.49
C GLY A 60 10.12 4.11 9.36
N TRP A 61 10.36 4.57 8.12
CA TRP A 61 10.06 3.79 6.92
C TRP A 61 11.02 2.61 6.73
N ASN A 62 10.57 1.55 6.05
CA ASN A 62 11.30 0.30 5.79
C ASN A 62 11.53 -0.60 7.02
N ASN A 63 10.99 -0.25 8.18
CA ASN A 63 11.07 -1.07 9.38
C ASN A 63 9.79 -1.90 9.54
N ASP A 64 9.86 -2.99 10.31
CA ASP A 64 8.70 -3.84 10.53
C ASP A 64 7.72 -3.14 11.50
N PRO A 65 6.47 -2.88 11.08
CA PRO A 65 5.48 -2.27 11.95
C PRO A 65 5.05 -3.18 13.12
N CYS A 66 5.41 -4.47 13.12
CA CYS A 66 5.21 -5.36 14.28
C CYS A 66 5.97 -4.89 15.53
N ASP A 67 7.03 -4.08 15.36
CA ASP A 67 7.81 -3.53 16.47
C ASP A 67 7.04 -2.44 17.24
N GLN A 68 5.97 -1.88 16.67
CA GLN A 68 5.11 -0.85 17.28
C GLN A 68 3.62 -1.07 16.91
N PRO A 69 2.95 -2.09 17.47
CA PRO A 69 1.57 -2.42 17.10
C PRO A 69 0.54 -1.35 17.51
N ARG A 70 0.92 -0.40 18.37
CA ARG A 70 0.06 0.72 18.83
C ARG A 70 0.14 1.96 17.94
N ASP A 71 1.05 2.00 16.97
CA ASP A 71 1.15 3.12 16.04
C ASP A 71 0.05 3.00 14.97
N THR A 72 -1.09 3.66 15.18
CA THR A 72 -2.22 3.67 14.23
C THR A 72 -2.12 4.82 13.20
N SER A 73 -0.93 5.41 13.04
CA SER A 73 -0.73 6.48 12.06
C SER A 73 -0.89 5.96 10.62
N LEU A 74 -1.27 6.86 9.71
CA LEU A 74 -1.37 6.55 8.28
C LEU A 74 -0.04 6.01 7.71
N GLY A 75 1.10 6.54 8.16
CA GLY A 75 2.42 6.04 7.77
C GLY A 75 2.65 4.60 8.21
N ALA A 76 2.30 4.26 9.46
CA ALA A 76 2.42 2.90 9.97
C ALA A 76 1.50 1.92 9.22
N SER A 77 0.27 2.33 8.93
CA SER A 77 -0.67 1.55 8.10
C SER A 77 -0.13 1.28 6.69
N VAL A 78 0.49 2.27 6.04
CA VAL A 78 1.15 2.10 4.74
C VAL A 78 2.32 1.12 4.82
N GLU A 79 3.14 1.17 5.89
CA GLU A 79 4.21 0.18 6.10
C GLU A 79 3.69 -1.24 6.32
N ARG A 80 2.54 -1.42 7.01
CA ARG A 80 1.93 -2.73 7.19
C ARG A 80 1.49 -3.34 5.87
N ILE A 81 0.86 -2.54 4.98
CA ILE A 81 0.48 -3.00 3.64
C ILE A 81 1.72 -3.47 2.85
N ARG A 82 2.80 -2.67 2.87
CA ARG A 82 4.08 -3.05 2.25
C ARG A 82 4.61 -4.38 2.83
N SER A 83 4.61 -4.51 4.15
CA SER A 83 5.09 -5.70 4.85
C SER A 83 4.29 -6.96 4.45
N PHE A 84 2.95 -6.88 4.46
CA PHE A 84 2.09 -8.00 4.06
C PHE A 84 2.36 -8.43 2.61
N ARG A 85 2.43 -7.47 1.68
CA ARG A 85 2.77 -7.74 0.28
C ARG A 85 4.13 -8.41 0.16
N ASN A 86 5.14 -7.91 0.86
CA ASN A 86 6.49 -8.49 0.82
C ASN A 86 6.54 -9.91 1.38
N HIS A 87 5.83 -10.17 2.49
CA HIS A 87 5.76 -11.51 3.07
C HIS A 87 5.04 -12.51 2.16
N ILE A 88 3.95 -12.10 1.52
CA ILE A 88 3.21 -12.94 0.57
C ILE A 88 4.08 -13.25 -0.66
N SER A 89 4.69 -12.22 -1.28
CA SER A 89 5.60 -12.41 -2.42
C SER A 89 6.85 -13.22 -2.07
N GLY A 90 7.34 -13.14 -0.82
CA GLY A 90 8.50 -13.90 -0.36
C GLY A 90 8.17 -15.35 0.03
N HIS A 91 6.89 -15.69 0.25
CA HIS A 91 6.49 -17.03 0.68
C HIS A 91 6.47 -18.06 -0.45
N SER A 92 6.18 -17.64 -1.68
CA SER A 92 6.28 -18.50 -2.86
C SER A 92 6.42 -17.67 -4.13
N ALA A 93 7.07 -18.24 -5.14
CA ALA A 93 7.26 -17.59 -6.44
C ALA A 93 5.93 -17.20 -7.12
N ASP A 94 4.86 -17.96 -6.84
CA ASP A 94 3.52 -17.71 -7.36
C ASP A 94 2.63 -16.91 -6.39
N GLY A 95 3.15 -16.48 -5.23
CA GLY A 95 2.38 -15.77 -4.19
C GLY A 95 1.28 -16.60 -3.52
N LYS A 96 1.27 -17.92 -3.71
CA LYS A 96 0.37 -18.86 -3.03
C LYS A 96 0.61 -18.86 -1.53
N ILE A 97 -0.48 -18.75 -0.78
CA ILE A 97 -0.53 -18.87 0.68
C ILE A 97 -1.60 -19.90 1.06
N SER A 98 -1.46 -20.52 2.23
CA SER A 98 -2.49 -21.43 2.73
C SER A 98 -3.78 -20.65 3.03
N ARG A 99 -4.93 -21.34 3.05
CA ARG A 99 -6.21 -20.72 3.47
C ARG A 99 -6.10 -20.07 4.85
N GLN A 100 -5.45 -20.75 5.80
CA GLN A 100 -5.22 -20.21 7.14
C GLN A 100 -4.38 -18.93 7.07
N GLY A 101 -3.30 -18.93 6.27
CA GLY A 101 -2.47 -17.75 6.05
C GLY A 101 -3.26 -16.60 5.42
N PHE A 102 -4.12 -16.88 4.44
CA PHE A 102 -5.00 -15.88 3.83
C PHE A 102 -5.93 -15.27 4.88
N GLU A 103 -6.61 -16.07 5.70
CA GLU A 103 -7.50 -15.57 6.75
C GLU A 103 -6.76 -14.70 7.78
N ASP A 104 -5.54 -15.10 8.16
CA ASP A 104 -4.72 -14.35 9.10
C ASP A 104 -4.26 -13.01 8.51
N TYR A 105 -3.83 -12.98 7.25
CA TYR A 105 -3.48 -11.73 6.57
C TYR A 105 -4.71 -10.86 6.29
N TRP A 106 -5.84 -11.47 5.98
CA TRP A 106 -7.09 -10.75 5.71
C TRP A 106 -7.53 -9.96 6.95
N ARG A 107 -7.56 -10.58 8.13
CA ARG A 107 -7.89 -9.89 9.40
C ARG A 107 -6.94 -8.74 9.69
N LYS A 108 -5.65 -8.92 9.42
CA LYS A 108 -4.64 -7.86 9.57
C LYS A 108 -4.87 -6.72 8.57
N PHE A 109 -5.25 -7.05 7.34
CA PHE A 109 -5.56 -6.07 6.29
C PHE A 109 -6.80 -5.26 6.65
N GLU A 110 -7.89 -5.90 7.11
CA GLU A 110 -9.10 -5.21 7.58
C GLU A 110 -8.79 -4.24 8.72
N TYR A 111 -7.95 -4.64 9.67
CA TYR A 111 -7.52 -3.76 10.76
C TYR A 111 -6.81 -2.52 10.22
N VAL A 112 -5.90 -2.69 9.26
CA VAL A 112 -5.16 -1.58 8.64
C VAL A 112 -6.08 -0.66 7.83
N ILE A 113 -7.05 -1.20 7.10
CA ILE A 113 -8.03 -0.39 6.38
C ILE A 113 -8.83 0.49 7.35
N ARG A 114 -9.27 -0.06 8.48
CA ARG A 114 -9.99 0.72 9.51
C ARG A 114 -9.13 1.84 10.09
N ASP A 115 -7.83 1.61 10.32
CA ASP A 115 -6.90 2.67 10.75
C ASP A 115 -6.83 3.80 9.71
N ILE A 116 -6.77 3.47 8.42
CA ILE A 116 -6.74 4.45 7.33
C ILE A 116 -8.06 5.24 7.23
N GLU A 117 -9.19 4.54 7.28
CA GLU A 117 -10.54 5.12 7.26
C GLU A 117 -10.77 6.09 8.41
N ALA A 118 -10.35 5.70 9.62
CA ALA A 118 -10.45 6.54 10.81
C ALA A 118 -9.67 7.86 10.66
N VAL A 119 -8.55 7.84 9.92
CA VAL A 119 -7.74 9.03 9.64
C VAL A 119 -8.34 9.88 8.51
N LEU A 120 -8.84 9.26 7.45
CA LEU A 120 -9.36 9.97 6.27
C LEU A 120 -10.80 10.47 6.46
N GLY A 121 -11.54 9.93 7.44
CA GLY A 121 -12.95 10.24 7.67
C GLY A 121 -13.89 9.62 6.62
N GLU A 122 -13.37 8.77 5.75
CA GLU A 122 -14.11 7.99 4.76
C GLU A 122 -14.27 6.57 5.30
N TRP A 123 -15.48 6.03 5.26
CA TRP A 123 -15.76 4.66 5.68
C TRP A 123 -16.04 3.81 4.44
N VAL A 124 -15.22 2.80 4.18
CA VAL A 124 -15.61 1.75 3.23
C VAL A 124 -16.72 0.94 3.90
N CYS A 125 -17.81 0.72 3.18
CA CYS A 125 -18.88 -0.13 3.69
C CYS A 125 -18.33 -1.55 3.91
N SER A 126 -18.47 -2.10 5.13
CA SER A 126 -18.02 -3.47 5.45
C SER A 126 -18.55 -4.51 4.46
N GLN A 127 -19.70 -4.26 3.84
CA GLN A 127 -20.26 -5.14 2.81
C GLN A 127 -19.42 -5.19 1.53
N GLU A 128 -18.78 -4.09 1.14
CA GLU A 128 -17.94 -4.04 -0.05
C GLU A 128 -16.60 -4.77 0.19
N LEU A 129 -15.99 -4.59 1.37
CA LEU A 129 -14.80 -5.36 1.77
C LEU A 129 -15.10 -6.86 1.80
N GLU A 130 -16.22 -7.27 2.38
CA GLU A 130 -16.65 -8.67 2.40
C GLU A 130 -16.98 -9.21 1.00
N LYS A 131 -17.51 -8.37 0.11
CA LYS A 131 -17.74 -8.74 -1.29
C LYS A 131 -16.41 -8.99 -2.02
N GLN A 132 -15.43 -8.11 -1.84
CA GLN A 132 -14.07 -8.31 -2.38
C GLN A 132 -13.43 -9.57 -1.80
N ARG A 133 -13.56 -9.80 -0.48
CA ARG A 133 -13.10 -11.03 0.19
C ARG A 133 -13.66 -12.28 -0.48
N ARG A 134 -14.99 -12.33 -0.64
CA ARG A 134 -15.69 -13.48 -1.27
C ARG A 134 -15.24 -13.69 -2.70
N GLN A 135 -15.05 -12.62 -3.46
CA GLN A 135 -14.54 -12.71 -4.83
C GLN A 135 -13.15 -13.34 -4.87
N VAL A 136 -12.24 -12.91 -4.00
CA VAL A 136 -10.87 -13.49 -3.91
C VAL A 136 -10.92 -14.96 -3.50
N ILE A 137 -11.70 -15.32 -2.47
CA ILE A 137 -11.86 -16.72 -2.05
C ILE A 137 -12.40 -17.57 -3.21
N SER A 138 -13.39 -17.09 -3.96
CA SER A 138 -13.96 -17.85 -5.08
C SER A 138 -12.95 -18.12 -6.20
N ILE A 139 -12.01 -17.19 -6.44
CA ILE A 139 -10.92 -17.38 -7.41
C ILE A 139 -9.96 -18.47 -6.93
N TYR A 140 -9.64 -18.47 -5.63
CA TYR A 140 -8.78 -19.50 -5.02
C TYR A 140 -9.42 -20.90 -5.03
N GLU A 141 -10.73 -21.01 -4.82
CA GLU A 141 -11.44 -22.29 -4.80
C GLU A 141 -11.71 -22.85 -6.21
N ALA A 142 -11.68 -22.00 -7.24
CA ALA A 142 -11.89 -22.39 -8.64
C ALA A 142 -10.61 -22.88 -9.36
N CYS A 143 -9.45 -22.77 -8.72
CA CYS A 143 -8.14 -23.20 -9.23
C CYS A 143 -7.68 -24.51 -8.57
#